data_AF-A0A356JX74-F1
#
_entry.id   AF-A0A356JX74-F1
#
_cell.length_a   1.000
_cell.length_b   1.000
_cell.length_c   1.000
_cell.angle_alpha   90.00
_cell.angle_beta   90.00
_cell.angle_gamma   90.00
#
_symmetry.space_group_name_H-M   'P 1'
#
loop_
_entity.id
_entity.type
_entity.pdbx_description
1 polymer ?
#
loop_
_entity_poly.entity_id
_entity_poly.type
_entity_poly.pdbx_seq_one_letter_code
_entity_poly.pdbx_strand_id
1 'polypeptide(L)'
;AAIETAGTALSLYPDDVETLLVAAQTASVAGLSVNGMTALELAEKVLEKDLKNVQAMQILLDEYIKKSDYAKAYSLSSRLMQIPSAQKTSLFSHIDICLALKKNTEAMNLALKAYEENPADENSCMAYVKVLSASGQKNSAMQLISSLLPSASQKMKSFLYFERSQIQGTEDSALADLRASLTANPRNKDSLYRLYEIYYAKKDWRRAQYYLKQVVALDPSNSLYLSKNSELEKLLGR
;
A
#
# COMPACT_ATOMS: atom_id res chain seq x y z
N ALA A 1 17.62 15.47 12.41
CA ALA A 1 18.79 14.89 11.72
C ALA A 1 18.54 14.76 10.21
N ALA A 2 17.93 13.69 9.68
CA ALA A 2 17.84 13.49 8.21
C ALA A 2 17.16 14.64 7.43
N ILE A 3 16.00 15.14 7.88
CA ILE A 3 15.29 16.29 7.28
C ILE A 3 16.14 17.56 7.28
N GLU A 4 16.84 17.81 8.39
CA GLU A 4 17.70 18.99 8.56
C GLU A 4 18.95 18.92 7.69
N THR A 5 19.57 17.74 7.60
CA THR A 5 20.71 17.49 6.72
C THR A 5 20.32 17.64 5.25
N ALA A 6 19.19 17.04 4.83
CA ALA A 6 18.67 17.20 3.48
C ALA A 6 18.30 18.67 3.18
N GLY A 7 17.72 19.37 4.15
CA GLY A 7 17.42 20.80 4.04
C GLY A 7 18.68 21.64 3.89
N THR A 8 19.73 21.35 4.66
CA THR A 8 21.02 22.05 4.56
C THR A 8 21.65 21.84 3.19
N ALA A 9 21.69 20.60 2.70
CA ALA A 9 22.20 20.28 1.38
C ALA A 9 21.40 21.02 0.30
N LEU A 10 20.07 21.02 0.39
CA LEU A 10 19.18 21.72 -0.55
C LEU A 10 19.36 23.24 -0.52
N SER A 11 19.70 23.83 0.62
CA SER A 11 20.03 25.25 0.70
C SER A 11 21.38 25.59 0.04
N LEU A 12 22.35 24.68 0.09
CA LEU A 12 23.67 24.86 -0.53
C LEU A 12 23.62 24.62 -2.05
N TYR A 13 22.81 23.65 -2.49
CA TYR A 13 22.70 23.21 -3.88
C TYR A 13 21.23 23.08 -4.33
N PRO A 14 20.48 24.20 -4.42
CA PRO A 14 19.02 24.18 -4.65
C PRO A 14 18.59 23.64 -6.01
N ASP A 15 19.51 23.63 -6.98
CA ASP A 15 19.27 23.24 -8.36
C ASP A 15 19.93 21.92 -8.76
N ASP A 16 20.68 21.30 -7.84
CA ASP A 16 21.35 20.04 -8.07
C ASP A 16 20.36 18.86 -8.02
N VAL A 17 20.44 17.98 -9.02
CA VAL A 17 19.48 16.89 -9.23
C VAL A 17 19.56 15.87 -8.09
N GLU A 18 20.77 15.51 -7.65
CA GLU A 18 20.97 14.54 -6.56
C GLU A 18 20.48 15.11 -5.24
N THR A 19 20.76 16.38 -4.97
CA THR A 19 20.32 17.07 -3.76
C THR A 19 18.79 17.17 -3.69
N LEU A 20 18.14 17.57 -4.79
CA LEU A 20 16.68 17.59 -4.90
C LEU A 20 16.08 16.19 -4.68
N LEU A 21 16.71 15.15 -5.24
CA LEU A 21 16.26 13.78 -5.12
C LEU A 21 16.38 13.23 -3.70
N VAL A 22 17.50 13.48 -3.03
CA VAL A 22 17.70 13.14 -1.61
C VAL A 22 16.68 13.86 -0.73
N ALA A 23 16.42 15.14 -0.99
CA ALA A 23 15.41 15.90 -0.28
C ALA A 23 14.00 15.33 -0.51
N ALA A 24 13.65 15.00 -1.76
CA ALA A 24 12.37 14.39 -2.11
C ALA A 24 12.16 13.04 -1.40
N GLN A 25 13.18 12.18 -1.42
CA GLN A 25 13.14 10.87 -0.76
C GLN A 25 13.01 11.03 0.75
N THR A 26 13.77 11.94 1.35
CA THR A 26 13.72 12.20 2.80
C THR A 26 12.35 12.71 3.22
N ALA A 27 11.79 13.66 2.45
CA ALA A 27 10.45 14.18 2.68
C ALA A 27 9.39 13.07 2.58
N SER A 28 9.48 12.20 1.56
CA SER A 28 8.52 11.12 1.33
C SER A 28 8.53 10.08 2.46
N VAL A 29 9.73 9.70 2.92
CA VAL A 29 9.90 8.71 3.99
C VAL A 29 9.46 9.28 5.35
N ALA A 30 9.81 10.54 5.62
CA ALA A 30 9.44 11.17 6.89
C ALA A 30 7.96 11.58 6.96
N GLY A 31 7.30 11.73 5.80
CA GLY A 31 5.97 12.34 5.73
C GLY A 31 5.97 13.82 6.14
N LEU A 32 7.11 14.49 5.99
CA LEU A 32 7.34 15.87 6.40
C LEU A 32 7.96 16.67 5.24
N SER A 33 7.86 17.99 5.28
CA SER A 33 8.53 18.85 4.31
C SER A 33 10.02 19.01 4.60
N VAL A 34 10.80 19.24 3.55
CA VAL A 34 12.22 19.64 3.62
C VAL A 34 12.31 21.07 3.09
N ASN A 35 12.81 22.00 3.91
CA ASN A 35 12.82 23.45 3.60
C ASN A 35 11.45 23.98 3.14
N GLY A 36 10.37 23.51 3.75
CA GLY A 36 9.00 23.92 3.40
C GLY A 36 8.44 23.29 2.13
N MET A 37 9.25 22.51 1.39
CA MET A 37 8.80 21.79 0.19
C MET A 37 8.40 20.35 0.52
N THR A 38 7.32 19.90 -0.09
CA THR A 38 6.84 18.53 -0.01
C THR A 38 7.64 17.60 -0.93
N ALA A 39 7.53 16.29 -0.69
CA ALA A 39 8.14 15.28 -1.57
C ALA A 39 7.68 15.39 -3.03
N LEU A 40 6.40 15.76 -3.25
CA LEU A 40 5.84 15.98 -4.59
C LEU A 40 6.57 17.13 -5.30
N GLU A 41 6.62 18.30 -4.68
CA GLU A 41 7.23 19.50 -5.29
C GLU A 41 8.72 19.28 -5.58
N LEU A 42 9.44 18.59 -4.69
CA LEU A 42 10.85 18.27 -4.87
C LEU A 42 11.07 17.27 -6.02
N ALA A 43 10.27 16.20 -6.08
CA ALA A 43 10.37 15.22 -7.15
C ALA A 43 9.92 15.77 -8.52
N GLU A 44 8.95 16.70 -8.55
CA GLU A 44 8.56 17.44 -9.76
C GLU A 44 9.73 18.28 -10.28
N LYS A 45 10.44 19.01 -9.41
CA LYS A 45 11.66 19.75 -9.79
C LYS A 45 12.76 18.84 -10.36
N VAL A 46 12.91 17.62 -9.84
CA VAL A 46 13.84 16.65 -10.43
C VAL A 46 13.40 16.30 -11.86
N LEU A 47 12.11 16.04 -12.07
CA LEU A 47 11.58 15.69 -13.40
C LEU A 47 11.61 16.85 -14.40
N GLU A 48 11.56 18.12 -13.95
CA GLU A 48 11.80 19.28 -14.82
C GLU A 48 13.21 19.29 -15.41
N LYS A 49 14.20 18.78 -14.67
CA LYS A 49 15.61 18.69 -15.10
C LYS A 49 15.93 17.38 -15.81
N ASP A 50 15.35 16.27 -15.36
CA ASP A 50 15.48 14.95 -15.95
C ASP A 50 14.13 14.23 -16.00
N LEU A 51 13.45 14.36 -17.15
CA LEU A 51 12.15 13.77 -17.42
C LEU A 51 12.11 12.24 -17.35
N LYS A 52 13.27 11.56 -17.34
CA LYS A 52 13.40 10.10 -17.30
C LYS A 52 13.95 9.60 -15.96
N ASN A 53 14.11 10.46 -14.95
CA ASN A 53 14.61 10.06 -13.65
C ASN A 53 13.64 9.08 -12.97
N VAL A 54 14.01 7.80 -12.96
CA VAL A 54 13.17 6.72 -12.44
C VAL A 54 12.89 6.89 -10.94
N GLN A 55 13.87 7.34 -10.15
CA GLN A 55 13.71 7.50 -8.71
C GLN A 55 12.71 8.62 -8.38
N ALA A 56 12.79 9.76 -9.06
CA ALA A 56 11.82 10.84 -8.89
C ALA A 56 10.40 10.41 -9.31
N MET A 57 10.27 9.63 -10.39
CA MET A 57 8.98 9.04 -10.77
C MET A 57 8.44 8.07 -9.71
N GLN A 58 9.30 7.28 -9.08
CA GLN A 58 8.89 6.37 -8.00
C GLN A 58 8.41 7.14 -6.77
N ILE A 59 9.13 8.20 -6.37
CA ILE A 59 8.71 9.07 -5.26
C ILE A 59 7.35 9.70 -5.55
N LEU A 60 7.17 10.28 -6.74
CA LEU A 60 5.88 10.85 -7.15
C LEU A 60 4.75 9.81 -7.16
N LEU A 61 5.05 8.59 -7.63
CA LEU A 61 4.09 7.49 -7.64
C LEU A 61 3.62 7.15 -6.22
N ASP A 62 4.55 7.00 -5.29
CA ASP A 62 4.25 6.69 -3.89
C ASP A 62 3.43 7.81 -3.24
N GLU A 63 3.75 9.07 -3.51
CA GLU A 63 2.97 10.20 -3.00
C GLU A 63 1.55 10.26 -3.59
N TYR A 64 1.38 9.97 -4.88
CA TYR A 64 0.05 9.88 -5.49
C TYR A 64 -0.76 8.71 -4.91
N ILE A 65 -0.14 7.56 -4.64
CA ILE A 65 -0.80 6.42 -3.98
C ILE A 65 -1.21 6.79 -2.55
N LYS A 66 -0.33 7.42 -1.76
CA LYS A 66 -0.63 7.87 -0.38
C LYS A 66 -1.81 8.83 -0.33
N LYS A 67 -1.93 9.72 -1.33
CA LYS A 67 -3.05 10.66 -1.47
C LYS A 67 -4.28 10.06 -2.15
N SER A 68 -4.23 8.78 -2.54
CA SER A 68 -5.27 8.10 -3.31
C SER A 68 -5.59 8.77 -4.66
N ASP A 69 -4.66 9.54 -5.22
CA ASP A 69 -4.76 10.13 -6.57
C ASP A 69 -4.37 9.07 -7.61
N TYR A 70 -5.22 8.04 -7.72
CA TYR A 70 -4.95 6.88 -8.57
C TYR A 70 -4.93 7.23 -10.06
N ALA A 71 -5.55 8.33 -10.48
CA ALA A 71 -5.52 8.80 -11.86
C ALA A 71 -4.10 9.26 -12.25
N LYS A 72 -3.47 10.11 -11.43
CA LYS A 72 -2.07 10.52 -11.65
C LYS A 72 -1.12 9.34 -11.45
N ALA A 73 -1.34 8.52 -10.43
CA ALA A 73 -0.57 7.30 -10.19
C ALA A 73 -0.58 6.35 -11.40
N TYR A 74 -1.73 6.20 -12.08
CA TYR A 74 -1.84 5.37 -13.28
C TYR A 74 -0.97 5.93 -14.42
N SER A 75 -1.10 7.22 -14.71
CA SER A 75 -0.30 7.84 -15.78
C SER A 75 1.20 7.65 -15.57
N LEU A 76 1.66 7.74 -14.32
CA LEU A 76 3.07 7.63 -13.97
C LEU A 76 3.55 6.18 -13.94
N SER A 77 2.78 5.26 -13.34
CA SER A 77 3.10 3.84 -13.35
C SER A 77 3.09 3.25 -14.77
N SER A 78 2.17 3.68 -15.65
CA SER A 78 2.20 3.29 -17.07
C SER A 78 3.49 3.72 -17.77
N ARG A 79 4.03 4.91 -17.46
CA ARG A 79 5.33 5.36 -17.99
C ARG A 79 6.48 4.50 -17.46
N LEU A 80 6.49 4.23 -16.15
CA LEU A 80 7.49 3.36 -15.52
C LEU A 80 7.48 1.94 -16.10
N MET A 81 6.30 1.42 -16.45
CA MET A 81 6.14 0.12 -17.12
C MET A 81 6.75 0.05 -18.53
N GLN A 82 7.03 1.20 -19.17
CA GLN A 82 7.73 1.28 -20.46
C GLN A 82 9.26 1.37 -20.31
N ILE A 83 9.78 1.53 -19.09
CA ILE A 83 11.22 1.65 -18.82
C ILE A 83 11.74 0.26 -18.40
N PRO A 84 12.61 -0.41 -19.19
CA PRO A 84 13.03 -1.78 -18.90
C PRO A 84 13.64 -1.98 -17.50
N SER A 85 14.41 -1.01 -17.00
CA SER A 85 15.01 -1.07 -15.66
C SER A 85 14.02 -0.90 -14.52
N ALA A 86 12.84 -0.31 -14.77
CA ALA A 86 11.81 -0.02 -13.76
C ALA A 86 10.58 -0.92 -13.88
N GLN A 87 10.41 -1.62 -14.99
CA GLN A 87 9.21 -2.41 -15.28
C GLN A 87 8.92 -3.45 -14.19
N LYS A 88 9.93 -4.25 -13.81
CA LYS A 88 9.78 -5.30 -12.79
C LYS A 88 9.42 -4.73 -11.41
N THR A 89 10.03 -3.60 -11.04
CA THR A 89 9.79 -2.96 -9.74
C THR A 89 8.46 -2.22 -9.68
N SER A 90 7.91 -1.83 -10.83
CA SER A 90 6.66 -1.06 -10.93
C SER A 90 5.42 -1.91 -11.19
N LEU A 91 5.59 -3.16 -11.61
CA LEU A 91 4.50 -4.06 -12.02
C LEU A 91 3.40 -4.19 -10.95
N PHE A 92 3.77 -4.54 -9.72
CA PHE A 92 2.79 -4.79 -8.67
C PHE A 92 2.07 -3.52 -8.22
N SER A 93 2.78 -2.39 -8.11
CA SER A 93 2.16 -1.09 -7.86
C SER A 93 1.20 -0.70 -8.99
N HIS A 94 1.56 -0.98 -10.25
CA HIS A 94 0.68 -0.72 -11.38
C HIS A 94 -0.60 -1.59 -11.35
N ILE A 95 -0.47 -2.88 -11.02
CA ILE A 95 -1.63 -3.78 -10.83
C ILE A 95 -2.55 -3.23 -9.73
N ASP A 96 -2.00 -2.81 -8.59
CA ASP A 96 -2.76 -2.24 -7.48
C ASP A 96 -3.50 -0.95 -7.86
N ILE A 97 -2.86 -0.08 -8.65
CA ILE A 97 -3.47 1.13 -9.18
C ILE A 97 -4.60 0.78 -10.17
N CYS A 98 -4.39 -0.21 -11.05
CA CYS A 98 -5.43 -0.69 -11.95
C CYS A 98 -6.65 -1.21 -11.18
N LEU A 99 -6.45 -1.96 -10.10
CA LEU A 99 -7.54 -2.39 -9.22
C LEU A 99 -8.28 -1.22 -8.57
N ALA A 100 -7.54 -0.22 -8.04
CA ALA A 100 -8.15 0.97 -7.45
C ALA A 100 -8.99 1.78 -8.45
N LEU A 101 -8.59 1.79 -9.72
CA LEU A 101 -9.33 2.42 -10.83
C LEU A 101 -10.38 1.50 -11.47
N LYS A 102 -10.61 0.30 -10.95
CA LYS A 102 -11.53 -0.71 -11.52
C LYS A 102 -11.18 -1.14 -12.95
N LYS A 103 -9.90 -1.02 -13.34
CA LYS A 103 -9.35 -1.54 -14.60
C LYS A 103 -9.09 -3.05 -14.49
N ASN A 104 -10.15 -3.80 -14.22
CA ASN A 104 -10.06 -5.21 -13.81
C ASN A 104 -9.43 -6.09 -14.89
N THR A 105 -9.72 -5.85 -16.17
CA THR A 105 -9.15 -6.65 -17.28
C THR A 105 -7.63 -6.47 -17.39
N GLU A 106 -7.14 -5.24 -17.28
CA GLU A 106 -5.70 -4.94 -17.34
C GLU A 106 -4.97 -5.54 -16.15
N ALA A 107 -5.52 -5.36 -14.94
CA ALA A 107 -5.00 -5.96 -13.72
C ALA A 107 -4.94 -7.50 -13.81
N MET A 108 -6.01 -8.13 -14.34
CA MET A 108 -6.09 -9.58 -14.50
C MET A 108 -5.03 -10.12 -15.45
N ASN A 109 -4.90 -9.52 -16.63
CA ASN A 109 -3.93 -9.97 -17.61
C ASN A 109 -2.49 -9.86 -17.09
N LEU A 110 -2.17 -8.76 -16.40
CA LEU A 110 -0.84 -8.55 -15.83
C LEU A 110 -0.55 -9.51 -14.68
N ALA A 111 -1.49 -9.68 -13.75
CA ALA A 111 -1.29 -10.55 -12.59
C ALA A 111 -1.22 -12.03 -12.98
N LEU A 112 -2.06 -12.48 -13.92
CA LEU A 112 -2.01 -13.84 -14.45
C LEU A 112 -0.67 -14.10 -15.13
N LYS A 113 -0.22 -13.20 -16.01
CA LYS A 113 1.07 -13.32 -16.68
C LYS A 113 2.22 -13.40 -15.68
N ALA A 114 2.24 -12.53 -14.67
CA ALA A 114 3.28 -12.52 -13.64
C ALA A 114 3.32 -13.84 -12.84
N TYR A 115 2.15 -14.41 -12.55
CA TYR A 115 2.01 -15.70 -11.88
C TYR A 115 2.48 -16.86 -12.78
N GLU A 116 2.12 -16.87 -14.07
CA GLU A 116 2.54 -17.91 -15.02
C GLU A 116 4.05 -17.90 -15.28
N GLU A 117 4.66 -16.71 -15.34
CA GLU A 117 6.12 -16.57 -15.54
C GLU A 117 6.93 -17.05 -14.34
N ASN A 118 6.44 -16.81 -13.12
CA ASN A 118 7.10 -17.28 -11.90
C ASN A 118 6.11 -17.65 -10.79
N PRO A 119 5.57 -18.88 -10.79
CA PRO A 119 4.62 -19.35 -9.78
C PRO A 119 5.19 -19.48 -8.36
N ALA A 120 6.51 -19.35 -8.20
CA ALA A 120 7.18 -19.38 -6.90
C ALA A 120 7.44 -17.98 -6.31
N ASP A 121 7.28 -16.91 -7.10
CA ASP A 121 7.40 -15.54 -6.58
C ASP A 121 6.14 -15.18 -5.79
N GLU A 122 6.32 -14.95 -4.48
CA GLU A 122 5.21 -14.62 -3.60
C GLU A 122 4.50 -13.33 -4.04
N ASN A 123 5.21 -12.34 -4.63
CA ASN A 123 4.56 -11.10 -5.07
C ASN A 123 3.63 -11.35 -6.27
N SER A 124 4.05 -12.15 -7.25
CA SER A 124 3.19 -12.61 -8.35
C SER A 124 1.96 -13.37 -7.84
N CYS A 125 2.14 -14.32 -6.91
CA CYS A 125 1.02 -15.05 -6.32
C CYS A 125 0.06 -14.12 -5.57
N MET A 126 0.58 -13.19 -4.77
CA MET A 126 -0.20 -12.22 -4.01
C MET A 126 -1.01 -11.31 -4.95
N ALA A 127 -0.39 -10.79 -6.01
CA ALA A 127 -1.06 -9.97 -7.01
C ALA A 127 -2.21 -10.74 -7.68
N TYR A 128 -1.97 -11.99 -8.07
CA TYR A 128 -3.01 -12.79 -8.73
C TYR A 128 -4.18 -13.12 -7.80
N VAL A 129 -3.92 -13.50 -6.54
CA VAL A 129 -4.96 -13.68 -5.51
C VAL A 129 -5.79 -12.40 -5.35
N LYS A 130 -5.13 -11.24 -5.19
CA LYS A 130 -5.80 -9.95 -5.00
C LYS A 130 -6.72 -9.60 -6.17
N VAL A 131 -6.26 -9.85 -7.40
CA VAL A 131 -7.06 -9.57 -8.60
C VAL A 131 -8.23 -10.55 -8.74
N LEU A 132 -8.07 -11.83 -8.40
CA LEU A 132 -9.17 -12.79 -8.36
C LEU A 132 -10.23 -12.38 -7.33
N SER A 133 -9.81 -11.99 -6.12
CA SER A 133 -10.68 -11.47 -5.06
C SER A 133 -11.47 -10.24 -5.54
N ALA A 134 -10.77 -9.23 -6.06
CA ALA A 134 -11.38 -7.97 -6.51
C ALA A 134 -12.29 -8.13 -7.73
N SER A 135 -12.00 -9.10 -8.60
CA SER A 135 -12.84 -9.42 -9.77
C SER A 135 -14.05 -10.30 -9.45
N GLY A 136 -14.29 -10.62 -8.17
CA GLY A 136 -15.41 -11.44 -7.73
C GLY A 136 -15.24 -12.94 -7.99
N GLN A 137 -14.06 -13.39 -8.46
CA GLN A 137 -13.75 -14.81 -8.69
C GLN A 137 -13.38 -15.52 -7.38
N LYS A 138 -14.30 -15.48 -6.42
CA LYS A 138 -14.08 -15.94 -5.03
C LYS A 138 -13.65 -17.41 -4.98
N ASN A 139 -14.25 -18.28 -5.80
CA ASN A 139 -13.91 -19.71 -5.80
C ASN A 139 -12.47 -19.94 -6.28
N SER A 140 -12.05 -19.28 -7.36
CA SER A 140 -10.69 -19.36 -7.88
C SER A 140 -9.67 -18.80 -6.88
N ALA A 141 -9.98 -17.66 -6.25
CA ALA A 141 -9.16 -17.08 -5.20
C ALA A 141 -9.01 -18.04 -4.00
N MET A 142 -10.12 -18.63 -3.52
CA MET A 142 -10.11 -19.60 -2.43
C MET A 142 -9.26 -20.84 -2.74
N GLN A 143 -9.36 -21.37 -3.96
CA GLN A 143 -8.57 -22.52 -4.40
C GLN A 143 -7.07 -22.19 -4.41
N LEU A 144 -6.69 -21.06 -5.00
CA LEU A 144 -5.31 -20.60 -5.06
C LEU A 144 -4.73 -20.30 -3.67
N ILE A 145 -5.49 -19.62 -2.80
CA ILE A 145 -5.06 -19.38 -1.42
C ILE A 145 -4.80 -20.71 -0.69
N SER A 146 -5.68 -21.69 -0.88
CA SER A 146 -5.56 -23.00 -0.21
C SER A 146 -4.34 -23.78 -0.68
N SER A 147 -3.94 -23.67 -1.96
CA SER A 147 -2.73 -24.32 -2.46
C SER A 147 -1.45 -23.62 -2.02
N LEU A 148 -1.46 -22.30 -1.83
CA LEU A 148 -0.28 -21.51 -1.46
C LEU A 148 0.02 -21.52 0.04
N LEU A 149 -1.00 -21.56 0.90
CA LEU A 149 -0.85 -21.46 2.36
C LEU A 149 0.15 -22.43 3.01
N PRO A 150 0.24 -23.72 2.61
CA PRO A 150 1.15 -24.67 3.26
C PRO A 150 2.63 -24.30 3.16
N SER A 151 3.07 -23.78 2.00
CA SER A 151 4.47 -23.46 1.71
C SER A 151 4.81 -21.97 1.82
N ALA A 152 3.81 -21.10 2.00
CA ALA A 152 3.98 -19.66 2.10
C ALA A 152 4.88 -19.20 3.26
N SER A 153 5.66 -18.13 3.03
CA SER A 153 6.35 -17.40 4.08
C SER A 153 5.38 -16.80 5.11
N GLN A 154 5.86 -16.36 6.27
CA GLN A 154 4.98 -15.70 7.26
C GLN A 154 4.32 -14.43 6.71
N LYS A 155 5.05 -13.66 5.90
CA LYS A 155 4.51 -12.46 5.23
C LYS A 155 3.37 -12.86 4.27
N MET A 156 3.60 -13.86 3.44
CA MET A 156 2.59 -14.35 2.50
C MET A 156 1.40 -14.99 3.22
N LYS A 157 1.62 -15.79 4.27
CA LYS A 157 0.54 -16.34 5.11
C LYS A 157 -0.36 -15.24 5.66
N SER A 158 0.24 -14.19 6.22
CA SER A 158 -0.52 -13.05 6.72
C SER A 158 -1.41 -12.43 5.64
N PHE A 159 -0.84 -12.18 4.45
CA PHE A 159 -1.60 -11.68 3.31
C PHE A 159 -2.72 -12.65 2.87
N LEU A 160 -2.43 -13.94 2.73
CA LEU A 160 -3.38 -14.95 2.26
C LEU A 160 -4.54 -15.12 3.24
N TYR A 161 -4.28 -15.13 4.54
CA TYR A 161 -5.34 -15.14 5.56
C TYR A 161 -6.20 -13.87 5.48
N PHE A 162 -5.58 -12.70 5.30
CA PHE A 162 -6.33 -11.46 5.10
C PHE A 162 -7.24 -11.54 3.87
N GLU A 163 -6.71 -11.89 2.69
CA GLU A 163 -7.50 -12.03 1.46
C GLU A 163 -8.64 -13.03 1.62
N ARG A 164 -8.37 -14.18 2.26
CA ARG A 164 -9.38 -15.20 2.51
C ARG A 164 -10.52 -14.70 3.39
N SER A 165 -10.21 -13.88 4.40
CA SER A 165 -11.22 -13.26 5.27
C SER A 165 -12.19 -12.33 4.52
N GLN A 166 -11.79 -11.77 3.37
CA GLN A 166 -12.62 -10.87 2.57
C GLN A 166 -13.62 -11.62 1.68
N ILE A 167 -13.33 -12.87 1.32
CA ILE A 167 -14.13 -13.64 0.37
C ILE A 167 -14.92 -14.78 1.01
N GLN A 168 -14.63 -15.13 2.27
CA GLN A 168 -15.42 -16.09 3.05
C GLN A 168 -16.83 -15.59 3.40
N GLY A 169 -17.74 -16.54 3.65
CA GLY A 169 -19.17 -16.27 3.80
C GLY A 169 -19.65 -15.92 5.21
N THR A 170 -18.93 -16.31 6.26
CA THR A 170 -19.35 -16.08 7.66
C THR A 170 -18.39 -15.15 8.39
N GLU A 171 -18.93 -14.31 9.28
CA GLU A 171 -18.13 -13.41 10.12
C GLU A 171 -17.15 -14.19 11.00
N ASP A 172 -17.55 -15.34 11.56
CA ASP A 172 -16.70 -16.14 12.44
C ASP A 172 -15.45 -16.68 11.71
N SER A 173 -15.61 -17.17 10.49
CA SER A 173 -14.48 -17.66 9.70
C SER A 173 -13.57 -16.49 9.27
N ALA A 174 -14.15 -15.35 8.92
CA ALA A 174 -13.38 -14.14 8.63
C ALA A 174 -12.58 -13.66 9.86
N LEU A 175 -13.17 -13.68 11.06
CA LEU A 175 -12.48 -13.34 12.31
C LEU A 175 -11.35 -14.33 12.64
N ALA A 176 -11.55 -15.63 12.38
CA ALA A 176 -10.50 -16.63 12.55
C ALA A 176 -9.30 -16.37 11.63
N ASP A 177 -9.57 -16.07 10.36
CA ASP A 177 -8.54 -15.73 9.38
C ASP A 177 -7.82 -14.42 9.71
N LEU A 178 -8.54 -13.38 10.13
CA LEU A 178 -7.90 -12.12 10.56
C LEU A 178 -6.98 -12.32 11.76
N ARG A 179 -7.36 -13.19 12.71
CA ARG A 179 -6.48 -13.57 13.83
C ARG A 179 -5.26 -14.35 13.34
N ALA A 180 -5.44 -15.32 12.44
CA ALA A 180 -4.32 -16.07 11.86
C ALA A 180 -3.35 -15.15 11.08
N SER A 181 -3.90 -14.15 10.37
CA SER A 181 -3.12 -13.13 9.69
C SER A 181 -2.22 -12.35 10.66
N LEU A 182 -2.77 -11.91 11.79
CA LEU A 182 -2.03 -11.17 12.81
C LEU A 182 -1.07 -12.04 13.62
N THR A 183 -1.34 -13.34 13.74
CA THR A 183 -0.35 -14.30 14.29
C THR A 183 0.87 -14.41 13.37
N ALA A 184 0.67 -14.43 12.05
CA ALA A 184 1.76 -14.51 11.08
C ALA A 184 2.51 -13.18 10.93
N ASN A 185 1.80 -12.05 10.98
CA ASN A 185 2.38 -10.70 11.01
C ASN A 185 1.53 -9.75 11.88
N PRO A 186 1.96 -9.47 13.12
CA PRO A 186 1.24 -8.57 14.03
C PRO A 186 1.09 -7.13 13.51
N ARG A 187 1.87 -6.73 12.50
CA ARG A 187 1.85 -5.39 11.90
C ARG A 187 1.11 -5.36 10.56
N ASN A 188 0.32 -6.39 10.23
CA ASN A 188 -0.54 -6.35 9.05
C ASN A 188 -1.64 -5.30 9.22
N LYS A 189 -1.42 -4.12 8.62
CA LYS A 189 -2.29 -2.95 8.74
C LYS A 189 -3.71 -3.25 8.23
N ASP A 190 -3.85 -4.00 7.14
CA ASP A 190 -5.13 -4.31 6.53
C ASP A 190 -5.98 -5.22 7.43
N SER A 191 -5.35 -6.20 8.08
CA SER A 191 -6.02 -7.09 9.03
C SER A 191 -6.44 -6.38 10.31
N LEU A 192 -5.57 -5.50 10.85
CA LEU A 192 -5.91 -4.64 11.99
C LEU A 192 -7.08 -3.72 11.65
N TYR A 193 -7.04 -3.07 10.49
CA TYR A 193 -8.09 -2.16 10.06
C TYR A 193 -9.42 -2.90 9.82
N ARG A 194 -9.39 -4.10 9.22
CA ARG A 194 -10.59 -4.92 9.06
C ARG A 194 -11.21 -5.36 10.37
N LEU A 195 -10.41 -5.72 11.38
CA LEU A 195 -10.91 -6.03 12.71
C LEU A 195 -11.56 -4.81 13.35
N TYR A 196 -10.97 -3.63 13.20
CA TYR A 196 -11.61 -2.37 13.60
C TYR A 196 -12.99 -2.23 12.96
N GLU A 197 -13.14 -2.41 11.65
CA GLU A 197 -14.43 -2.28 10.95
C GLU A 197 -15.48 -3.25 11.49
N ILE A 198 -15.11 -4.51 11.71
CA ILE A 198 -16.02 -5.53 12.24
C ILE A 198 -16.50 -5.17 13.65
N TYR A 199 -15.59 -4.85 14.57
CA TYR A 199 -15.99 -4.49 15.94
C TYR A 199 -16.74 -3.15 16.01
N TYR A 200 -16.40 -2.20 15.13
CA TYR A 200 -17.13 -0.95 14.99
C TYR A 200 -18.59 -1.22 14.57
N ALA A 201 -18.81 -2.06 13.54
CA ALA A 201 -20.15 -2.44 13.11
C ALA A 201 -20.96 -3.14 14.22
N LYS A 202 -20.29 -3.92 15.07
CA LYS A 202 -20.89 -4.58 16.25
C LYS A 202 -21.13 -3.63 17.43
N LYS A 203 -20.77 -2.34 17.31
CA LYS A 203 -20.78 -1.34 18.39
C LYS A 203 -19.92 -1.71 19.60
N ASP A 204 -18.94 -2.61 19.40
CA ASP A 204 -17.91 -2.93 20.41
C ASP A 204 -16.79 -1.89 20.29
N TRP A 205 -17.09 -0.68 20.76
CA TRP A 205 -16.22 0.49 20.60
C TRP A 205 -14.84 0.29 21.24
N ARG A 206 -14.77 -0.47 22.33
CA ARG A 206 -13.51 -0.76 23.03
C ARG A 206 -12.58 -1.58 22.16
N ARG A 207 -13.07 -2.69 21.58
CA ARG A 207 -12.24 -3.51 20.67
C ARG A 207 -11.96 -2.77 19.36
N ALA A 208 -12.93 -2.05 18.82
CA ALA A 208 -12.72 -1.23 17.62
C ALA A 208 -11.56 -0.24 17.83
N GLN A 209 -11.54 0.48 18.97
CA GLN A 209 -10.47 1.42 19.31
C GLN A 209 -9.12 0.71 19.51
N TYR A 210 -9.11 -0.47 20.14
CA TYR A 210 -7.88 -1.24 20.33
C TYR A 210 -7.17 -1.56 19.01
N TYR A 211 -7.92 -2.01 18.00
CA TYR A 211 -7.34 -2.31 16.68
C TYR A 211 -7.00 -1.05 15.90
N LEU A 212 -7.87 -0.02 15.92
CA LEU A 212 -7.62 1.22 15.19
C LEU A 212 -6.39 1.98 15.72
N LYS A 213 -6.15 1.99 17.05
CA LYS A 213 -4.94 2.61 17.62
C LYS A 213 -3.65 1.99 17.09
N GLN A 214 -3.64 0.68 16.86
CA GLN A 214 -2.49 0.00 16.24
C GLN A 214 -2.32 0.41 14.78
N VAL A 215 -3.41 0.57 14.03
CA VAL A 215 -3.37 1.10 12.65
C VAL A 215 -2.79 2.52 12.63
N VAL A 216 -3.24 3.41 13.53
CA VAL A 216 -2.71 4.77 13.68
C VAL A 216 -1.23 4.76 14.04
N ALA A 217 -0.78 3.85 14.92
CA ALA A 217 0.64 3.74 15.26
C ALA A 217 1.51 3.29 14.07
N LEU A 218 0.95 2.57 13.10
CA LEU A 218 1.64 2.16 11.87
C LEU A 218 1.64 3.24 10.79
N ASP A 219 0.69 4.18 10.84
CA ASP A 219 0.48 5.22 9.83
C ASP A 219 -0.02 6.52 10.49
N PRO A 220 0.84 7.18 11.29
CA PRO A 220 0.41 8.26 12.18
C PRO A 220 0.04 9.55 11.44
N SER A 221 0.46 9.72 10.19
CA SER A 221 0.14 10.87 9.34
C SER A 221 -1.16 10.70 8.55
N ASN A 222 -1.83 9.53 8.65
CA ASN A 222 -3.03 9.25 7.88
C ASN A 222 -4.27 9.91 8.50
N SER A 223 -4.72 10.99 7.86
CA SER A 223 -5.87 11.79 8.31
C SER A 223 -7.17 10.99 8.46
N LEU A 224 -7.37 9.95 7.63
CA LEU A 224 -8.54 9.07 7.73
C LEU A 224 -8.55 8.31 9.05
N TYR A 225 -7.42 7.70 9.42
CA TYR A 225 -7.32 6.91 10.65
C TYR A 225 -7.38 7.79 11.90
N LEU A 226 -6.76 8.97 11.87
CA LEU A 226 -6.86 9.95 12.95
C LEU A 226 -8.32 10.41 13.18
N SER A 227 -9.05 10.70 12.10
CA SER A 227 -10.46 11.08 12.16
C SER A 227 -11.33 9.98 12.78
N LYS A 228 -11.18 8.74 12.30
CA LYS A 228 -11.90 7.56 12.84
C LYS A 228 -11.57 7.30 14.32
N ASN A 229 -10.32 7.52 14.73
CA ASN A 229 -9.93 7.32 16.13
C ASN A 229 -10.56 8.39 17.03
N SER A 230 -10.59 9.66 16.60
CA SER A 230 -11.28 10.73 17.33
C SER A 230 -12.79 10.47 17.45
N GLU A 231 -13.41 9.91 16.41
CA GLU A 231 -14.82 9.51 16.43
C GLU A 231 -15.08 8.45 17.52
N LEU A 232 -14.25 7.40 17.59
CA LEU A 232 -14.36 6.37 18.62
C LEU A 232 -14.15 6.89 20.03
N GLU A 233 -13.24 7.85 20.23
CA GLU A 233 -13.03 8.50 21.53
C GLU A 233 -14.30 9.22 22.01
N LYS A 234 -15.02 9.88 21.11
CA LYS A 234 -16.31 10.53 21.43
C LYS A 234 -17.39 9.51 21.78
N LEU A 235 -17.41 8.34 21.12
CA LEU A 235 -18.37 7.27 21.41
C LEU A 235 -18.10 6.57 22.74
N LEU A 236 -16.84 6.54 23.20
CA LEU A 236 -16.44 5.92 24.48
C LEU A 236 -16.51 6.88 25.67
N GLY A 237 -16.45 8.19 25.43
CA GLY A 237 -16.57 9.23 26.47
C GLY A 237 -18.02 9.66 26.78
N ARG A 238 -19.01 9.05 26.12
CA ARG A 238 -20.45 9.21 26.37
C ARG A 238 -21.02 7.96 27.00
#